data_AF-A0A920QFN5-F1
#
_entry.id   AF-A0A920QFN5-F1
#
_cell.length_a   1.000
_cell.length_b   1.000
_cell.length_c   1.000
_cell.angle_alpha   90.00
_cell.angle_beta   90.00
_cell.angle_gamma   90.00
#
_symmetry.space_group_name_H-M   'P 1'
#
loop_
_entity.id
_entity.type
_entity.pdbx_description
1 polymer ?
#
loop_
_entity_poly.entity_id
_entity_poly.type
_entity_poly.pdbx_seq_one_letter_code
_entity_poly.pdbx_strand_id
1 'polypeptide(L)'
;MKGVEFKRPQLGIPDSHEDYMRTMMDLMVLGFWSGATRVGSLMLDHGQSNRYFDFIDGVRGTWHALSHYRDISGKTEDDDGVNSWKTVSEKRDMYNVITAWHNRQFAYMLGKMKSIDEGNGTSTRKLHAPLRFQSWGRSCSR
;
A
#
# COMPACT_ATOMS: atom_id res chain seq x y z
N MET A 1 13.92 -11.47 -22.47
CA MET A 1 12.71 -11.11 -21.70
C MET A 1 13.02 -9.85 -20.92
N LYS A 2 12.24 -8.76 -21.08
CA LYS A 2 12.43 -7.55 -20.28
C LYS A 2 11.95 -7.85 -18.86
N GLY A 3 12.89 -8.11 -17.94
CA GLY A 3 12.59 -8.34 -16.53
C GLY A 3 12.08 -7.07 -15.84
N VAL A 4 11.38 -7.23 -14.72
CA VAL A 4 10.97 -6.12 -13.86
C VAL A 4 12.21 -5.48 -13.27
N GLU A 5 12.41 -4.19 -13.54
CA GLU A 5 13.52 -3.42 -12.96
C GLU A 5 13.13 -2.91 -11.56
N PHE A 6 13.97 -3.21 -10.58
CA PHE A 6 13.91 -2.63 -9.24
C PHE A 6 15.05 -1.62 -9.11
N LYS A 7 14.69 -0.35 -8.92
CA LYS A 7 15.69 0.71 -8.72
C LYS A 7 16.09 0.74 -7.26
N ARG A 8 17.40 0.76 -6.99
CA ARG A 8 17.90 0.99 -5.63
C ARG A 8 17.44 2.38 -5.17
N PRO A 9 16.80 2.51 -3.99
CA PRO A 9 16.39 3.81 -3.48
C PRO A 9 17.63 4.67 -3.16
N GLN A 10 17.45 5.99 -3.21
CA GLN A 10 18.46 6.95 -2.78
C GLN A 10 18.73 6.82 -1.27
N LEU A 11 19.89 7.29 -0.83
CA LEU A 11 20.21 7.35 0.59
C LEU A 11 19.29 8.37 1.29
N GLY A 12 18.68 7.97 2.40
CA GLY A 12 17.78 8.82 3.18
C GLY A 12 16.30 8.45 3.04
N ILE A 13 15.43 9.24 3.66
CA ILE A 13 13.97 9.09 3.58
C ILE A 13 13.49 9.90 2.36
N PRO A 14 12.78 9.30 1.39
CA PRO A 14 12.20 10.06 0.28
C PRO A 14 11.26 11.17 0.75
N ASP A 15 11.34 12.34 0.10
CA ASP A 15 10.46 13.48 0.39
C ASP A 15 9.01 13.19 -0.01
N SER A 16 8.83 12.49 -1.15
CA SER A 16 7.52 12.06 -1.63
C SER A 16 7.01 10.89 -0.82
N HIS A 17 5.82 11.04 -0.24
CA HIS A 17 5.15 9.96 0.48
C HIS A 17 4.85 8.77 -0.44
N GLU A 18 4.54 9.03 -1.70
CA GLU A 18 4.33 7.99 -2.71
C GLU A 18 5.60 7.18 -2.97
N ASP A 19 6.75 7.85 -3.11
CA ASP A 19 8.02 7.17 -3.35
C ASP A 19 8.45 6.34 -2.13
N TYR A 20 8.24 6.86 -0.92
CA TYR A 20 8.46 6.10 0.31
C TYR A 20 7.62 4.81 0.32
N MET A 21 6.32 4.91 0.09
CA MET A 21 5.45 3.73 0.12
C MET A 21 5.76 2.74 -1.00
N ARG A 22 6.01 3.21 -2.22
CA ARG A 22 6.38 2.34 -3.35
C ARG A 22 7.71 1.64 -3.11
N THR A 23 8.67 2.30 -2.46
CA THR A 23 9.92 1.66 -2.03
C THR A 23 9.65 0.52 -1.05
N MET A 24 8.78 0.73 -0.05
CA MET A 24 8.40 -0.32 0.90
C MET A 24 7.66 -1.49 0.22
N MET A 25 6.77 -1.18 -0.73
CA MET A 25 6.07 -2.20 -1.52
C MET A 25 7.02 -2.99 -2.41
N ASP A 26 7.97 -2.34 -3.08
CA ASP A 26 8.99 -3.01 -3.89
C ASP A 26 9.84 -3.96 -3.03
N LEU A 27 10.17 -3.59 -1.78
CA LEU A 27 10.82 -4.50 -0.83
C LEU A 27 9.96 -5.71 -0.48
N MET A 28 8.64 -5.53 -0.28
CA MET A 28 7.73 -6.67 -0.08
C MET A 28 7.69 -7.58 -1.30
N VAL A 29 7.62 -7.02 -2.51
CA VAL A 29 7.65 -7.80 -3.76
C VAL A 29 8.94 -8.60 -3.87
N LEU A 30 10.09 -7.99 -3.57
CA LEU A 30 11.38 -8.69 -3.56
C LEU A 30 11.43 -9.81 -2.50
N GLY A 31 10.86 -9.58 -1.32
CA GLY A 31 10.76 -10.60 -0.27
C GLY A 31 9.94 -11.83 -0.70
N PHE A 32 8.84 -11.61 -1.41
CA PHE A 32 8.03 -12.70 -1.96
C PHE A 32 8.68 -13.38 -3.16
N TRP A 33 9.28 -12.59 -4.06
CA TRP A 33 9.93 -13.09 -5.27
C TRP A 33 11.16 -13.95 -4.95
N SER A 34 12.09 -13.43 -4.14
CA SER A 34 13.29 -14.16 -3.68
C SER A 34 12.96 -15.37 -2.83
N GLY A 35 11.75 -15.42 -2.30
CA GLY A 35 11.26 -16.48 -1.45
C GLY A 35 11.66 -16.33 0.02
N ALA A 36 12.24 -15.20 0.42
CA ALA A 36 12.65 -14.90 1.79
C ALA A 36 11.49 -14.97 2.80
N THR A 37 10.26 -14.64 2.38
CA THR A 37 9.04 -14.83 3.17
C THR A 37 7.84 -15.19 2.29
N ARG A 38 6.77 -15.67 2.91
CA ARG A 38 5.42 -15.81 2.32
C ARG A 38 4.36 -14.97 3.04
N VAL A 39 4.74 -14.32 4.14
CA VAL A 39 3.86 -13.53 5.00
C VAL A 39 4.45 -12.14 5.16
N GLY A 40 3.62 -11.11 5.07
CA GLY A 40 4.02 -9.73 5.27
C GLY A 40 2.83 -8.87 5.68
N SER A 41 3.12 -7.82 6.43
CA SER A 41 2.16 -6.77 6.79
C SER A 41 2.82 -5.42 6.54
N LEU A 42 2.08 -4.48 5.96
CA LEU A 42 2.51 -3.11 5.73
C LEU A 42 1.34 -2.18 6.07
N MET A 43 1.51 -1.37 7.10
CA MET A 43 0.54 -0.33 7.45
C MET A 43 0.68 0.83 6.46
N LEU A 44 -0.40 1.17 5.78
CA LEU A 44 -0.40 2.23 4.76
C LEU A 44 -0.51 3.62 5.39
N ASP A 45 -1.33 3.76 6.44
CA ASP A 45 -1.38 4.93 7.31
C ASP A 45 -2.05 4.54 8.65
N HIS A 46 -2.08 5.47 9.59
CA HIS A 46 -2.73 5.39 10.89
C HIS A 46 -4.00 6.28 10.89
N GLY A 47 -5.16 5.74 11.27
CA GLY A 47 -6.45 6.47 11.22
C GLY A 47 -6.51 7.78 12.02
N GLN A 48 -5.71 7.88 13.09
CA GLN A 48 -5.56 9.09 13.91
C GLN A 48 -4.40 9.99 13.47
N SER A 49 -3.81 9.77 12.29
CA SER A 49 -2.68 10.57 11.85
C SER A 49 -3.13 11.99 11.49
N ASN A 50 -2.40 12.98 12.02
CA ASN A 50 -2.56 14.37 11.62
C ASN A 50 -1.77 14.69 10.33
N ARG A 51 -1.56 13.68 9.47
CA ARG A 51 -0.86 13.83 8.21
C ARG A 51 -1.74 14.58 7.22
N TYR A 52 -1.10 15.48 6.49
CA TYR A 52 -1.69 16.13 5.32
C TYR A 52 -1.48 15.29 4.07
N PHE A 53 -2.54 15.20 3.26
CA PHE A 53 -2.54 14.61 1.91
C PHE A 53 -2.70 15.70 0.84
N ASP A 54 -2.16 16.88 1.11
CA ASP A 54 -2.22 18.09 0.27
C ASP A 54 -1.43 17.99 -1.05
N PHE A 55 -0.58 16.96 -1.17
CA PHE A 55 0.01 16.58 -2.45
C PHE A 55 -1.01 15.98 -3.44
N ILE A 56 -2.20 15.58 -2.96
CA ILE A 56 -3.31 15.15 -3.82
C ILE A 56 -4.19 16.37 -4.10
N ASP A 57 -4.38 16.68 -5.38
CA ASP A 57 -5.19 17.83 -5.79
C ASP A 57 -6.62 17.75 -5.23
N GLY A 58 -7.10 18.90 -4.74
CA GLY A 58 -8.41 19.02 -4.10
C GLY A 58 -8.50 18.51 -2.67
N VAL A 59 -7.45 17.94 -2.08
CA VAL A 59 -7.46 17.47 -0.68
C VAL A 59 -6.94 18.54 0.27
N ARG A 60 -7.74 18.89 1.29
CA ARG A 60 -7.40 19.86 2.34
C ARG A 60 -7.91 19.38 3.70
N GLY A 61 -7.00 19.37 4.67
CA GLY A 61 -7.23 18.87 6.03
C GLY A 61 -6.38 17.65 6.37
N THR A 62 -6.30 17.33 7.65
CA THR A 62 -5.60 16.15 8.14
C THR A 62 -6.40 14.87 7.84
N TRP A 63 -5.71 13.75 7.70
CA TRP A 63 -6.34 12.44 7.48
C TRP A 63 -7.35 12.08 8.57
N HIS A 64 -6.97 12.29 9.83
CA HIS A 64 -7.86 12.05 10.96
C HIS A 64 -9.14 12.92 10.88
N ALA A 65 -8.98 14.23 10.66
CA ALA A 65 -10.10 15.16 10.49
C ALA A 65 -11.04 14.72 9.37
N LEU A 66 -10.49 14.39 8.20
CA LEU A 66 -11.27 13.97 7.02
C LEU A 66 -12.03 12.67 7.26
N SER A 67 -11.53 11.76 8.10
CA SER A 67 -12.26 10.55 8.47
C SER A 67 -13.55 10.82 9.25
N HIS A 68 -13.58 11.90 10.03
CA HIS A 68 -14.78 12.42 10.72
C HIS A 68 -15.61 13.35 9.82
N TYR A 69 -15.87 12.92 8.58
CA TYR A 69 -16.48 13.77 7.55
C TYR A 69 -17.90 14.29 7.88
N ARG A 70 -18.55 13.77 8.93
CA ARG A 70 -19.86 14.23 9.40
C ARG A 70 -19.77 15.58 10.10
N ASP A 71 -18.66 15.89 10.75
CA ASP A 71 -18.40 17.25 11.20
C ASP A 71 -17.71 18.05 10.10
N ILE A 72 -18.30 19.19 9.74
CA ILE A 72 -17.76 20.11 8.73
C ILE A 72 -17.17 21.37 9.36
N SER A 73 -17.29 21.53 10.69
CA SER A 73 -16.80 22.71 11.39
C SER A 73 -15.28 22.80 11.33
N GLY A 74 -14.60 21.65 11.43
CA GLY A 74 -13.15 21.57 11.53
C GLY A 74 -12.60 22.14 12.83
N LYS A 75 -13.43 22.16 13.87
CA LYS A 75 -13.12 22.73 15.20
C LYS A 75 -13.31 21.70 16.31
N THR A 76 -13.37 20.41 15.98
CA THR A 76 -13.43 19.35 16.98
C THR A 76 -12.04 19.01 17.51
N GLU A 77 -11.97 18.19 18.54
CA GLU A 77 -10.70 17.67 19.09
C GLU A 77 -9.90 16.84 18.08
N ASP A 78 -10.56 16.32 17.04
CA ASP A 78 -9.95 15.54 15.97
C ASP A 78 -9.40 16.42 14.83
N ASP A 79 -9.71 17.72 14.83
CA ASP A 79 -9.27 18.70 13.84
C ASP A 79 -8.19 19.63 14.43
N ASP A 80 -7.38 20.24 13.57
CA ASP A 80 -6.35 21.21 13.96
C ASP A 80 -6.87 22.66 14.02
N GLY A 81 -8.15 22.88 13.78
CA GLY A 81 -8.77 24.21 13.76
C GLY A 81 -8.42 25.06 12.54
N VAL A 82 -7.66 24.52 11.57
CA VAL A 82 -7.17 25.28 10.40
C VAL A 82 -8.16 25.24 9.25
N ASN A 83 -8.79 24.09 9.01
CA ASN A 83 -9.68 23.86 7.88
C ASN A 83 -11.14 23.84 8.32
N SER A 84 -12.05 24.26 7.44
CA SER A 84 -13.50 24.05 7.59
C SER A 84 -14.08 23.74 6.22
N TRP A 85 -15.18 22.99 6.19
CA TRP A 85 -15.78 22.50 4.95
C TRP A 85 -17.20 23.04 4.77
N LYS A 86 -17.63 23.21 3.52
CA LYS A 86 -18.95 23.78 3.22
C LYS A 86 -20.04 22.74 3.34
N THR A 87 -19.74 21.49 2.98
CA THR A 87 -20.71 20.40 2.98
C THR A 87 -20.08 19.09 3.45
N VAL A 88 -20.92 18.19 3.99
CA VAL A 88 -20.50 16.84 4.38
C VAL A 88 -19.99 16.06 3.17
N SER A 89 -20.58 16.27 1.98
CA SER A 89 -20.13 15.60 0.75
C SER A 89 -18.71 16.02 0.39
N GLU A 90 -18.41 17.32 0.40
CA GLU A 90 -17.07 17.84 0.09
C GLU A 90 -15.99 17.19 0.96
N LYS A 91 -16.20 17.15 2.29
CA LYS A 91 -15.27 16.53 3.24
C LYS A 91 -15.13 15.02 3.00
N ARG A 92 -16.25 14.32 2.79
CA ARG A 92 -16.27 12.88 2.50
C ARG A 92 -15.58 12.56 1.18
N ASP A 93 -15.74 13.39 0.16
CA ASP A 93 -15.17 13.14 -1.16
C ASP A 93 -13.64 13.25 -1.11
N MET A 94 -13.07 14.17 -0.31
CA MET A 94 -11.63 14.19 -0.02
C MET A 94 -11.15 12.94 0.72
N TYR A 95 -11.87 12.49 1.75
CA TYR A 95 -11.56 11.22 2.43
C TYR A 95 -11.55 10.03 1.46
N ASN A 96 -12.53 9.97 0.56
CA ASN A 96 -12.61 8.94 -0.47
C ASN A 96 -11.46 9.02 -1.47
N VAL A 97 -11.02 10.23 -1.84
CA VAL A 97 -9.86 10.45 -2.72
C VAL A 97 -8.59 9.88 -2.09
N ILE A 98 -8.36 10.15 -0.80
CA ILE A 98 -7.20 9.59 -0.07
C ILE A 98 -7.31 8.06 0.04
N THR A 99 -8.50 7.53 0.33
CA THR A 99 -8.74 6.08 0.37
C THR A 99 -8.45 5.44 -0.99
N ALA A 100 -8.90 6.06 -2.08
CA ALA A 100 -8.61 5.60 -3.44
C ALA A 100 -7.12 5.67 -3.75
N TRP A 101 -6.41 6.70 -3.28
CA TRP A 101 -4.97 6.82 -3.44
C TRP A 101 -4.23 5.67 -2.75
N HIS A 102 -4.54 5.33 -1.51
CA HIS A 102 -3.94 4.17 -0.82
C HIS A 102 -4.18 2.86 -1.58
N ASN A 103 -5.40 2.66 -2.09
CA ASN A 103 -5.73 1.49 -2.90
C ASN A 103 -4.95 1.44 -4.23
N ARG A 104 -4.64 2.59 -4.85
CA ARG A 104 -3.78 2.64 -6.05
C ARG A 104 -2.36 2.15 -5.76
N GLN A 105 -1.83 2.42 -4.57
CA GLN A 105 -0.50 1.95 -4.19
C GLN A 105 -0.50 0.44 -3.97
N PHE A 106 -1.55 -0.10 -3.32
CA PHE A 106 -1.73 -1.55 -3.25
C PHE A 106 -1.87 -2.20 -4.65
N ALA A 107 -2.62 -1.57 -5.55
CA ALA A 107 -2.72 -2.02 -6.94
C ALA A 107 -1.37 -1.98 -7.68
N TYR A 108 -0.53 -0.97 -7.42
CA TYR A 108 0.85 -0.92 -7.94
C TYR A 108 1.66 -2.15 -7.52
N MET A 109 1.62 -2.52 -6.23
CA MET A 109 2.31 -3.70 -5.72
C MET A 109 1.83 -4.99 -6.41
N LEU A 110 0.51 -5.18 -6.53
CA LEU A 110 -0.06 -6.34 -7.23
C LEU A 110 0.34 -6.37 -8.71
N GLY A 111 0.37 -5.20 -9.37
CA GLY A 111 0.85 -5.05 -10.75
C GLY A 111 2.29 -5.49 -10.91
N LYS A 112 3.18 -5.06 -10.00
CA LYS A 112 4.59 -5.50 -9.95
C LYS A 112 4.69 -7.01 -9.79
N MET A 113 4.00 -7.60 -8.81
CA MET A 113 4.01 -9.05 -8.59
C MET A 113 3.50 -9.84 -9.81
N LYS A 114 2.50 -9.31 -10.53
CA LYS A 114 1.97 -9.93 -11.74
C LYS A 114 2.96 -9.85 -12.91
N SER A 115 3.77 -8.80 -12.98
CA SER A 115 4.73 -8.61 -14.07
C SER A 115 6.00 -9.46 -13.97
N ILE A 116 6.26 -10.10 -12.82
CA ILE A 116 7.41 -10.98 -12.62
C ILE A 116 7.07 -12.39 -13.11
N ASP A 117 7.77 -12.85 -14.15
CA ASP A 117 7.71 -14.23 -14.63
C ASP A 117 8.62 -15.13 -13.79
N GLU A 118 8.04 -16.19 -13.22
CA GLU A 118 8.73 -17.21 -12.42
C GLU A 118 8.78 -18.57 -13.14
N GLY A 119 8.53 -18.63 -14.46
CA GLY A 119 8.62 -19.82 -15.30
C GLY A 119 7.42 -20.77 -15.21
N ASN A 120 6.76 -20.85 -14.04
CA ASN A 120 5.53 -21.65 -13.80
C ASN A 120 4.32 -20.78 -13.43
N GLY A 121 4.41 -19.47 -13.61
CA GLY A 121 3.41 -18.49 -13.21
C GLY A 121 4.04 -17.16 -12.83
N THR A 122 3.22 -16.25 -12.30
CA THR A 122 3.65 -14.93 -11.84
C THR A 122 3.79 -14.93 -10.31
N SER A 123 4.56 -14.00 -9.75
CA SER A 123 4.82 -13.95 -8.30
C SER A 123 3.53 -13.84 -7.45
N THR A 124 2.43 -13.29 -8.00
CA THR A 124 1.10 -13.32 -7.37
C THR A 124 0.58 -14.73 -7.05
N ARG A 125 0.99 -15.77 -7.78
CA ARG A 125 0.59 -17.16 -7.46
C ARG A 125 1.20 -17.66 -6.15
N LYS A 126 2.31 -17.07 -5.66
CA LYS A 126 2.88 -17.42 -4.35
C LYS A 126 2.01 -16.99 -3.16
N LEU A 127 1.03 -16.08 -3.38
CA LEU A 127 0.04 -15.71 -2.38
C LEU A 127 -1.05 -16.78 -2.22
N HIS A 128 -1.32 -17.56 -3.27
CA HIS A 128 -1.98 -18.85 -3.13
C HIS A 128 -0.92 -19.84 -2.69
N ALA A 129 -0.92 -20.25 -1.43
CA ALA A 129 -0.32 -21.52 -1.09
C ALA A 129 -1.31 -22.63 -1.51
N PRO A 130 -1.16 -23.31 -2.66
CA PRO A 130 -1.65 -24.68 -2.69
C PRO A 130 -0.78 -25.41 -1.68
N LEU A 131 -1.42 -26.05 -0.70
CA LEU A 131 -0.83 -27.18 0.02
C LEU A 131 -0.44 -28.23 -1.03
N ARG A 132 0.73 -28.08 -1.64
CA ARG A 132 1.38 -29.18 -2.35
C ARG A 132 1.87 -30.11 -1.26
N PHE A 133 1.08 -31.14 -0.99
CA PHE A 133 1.56 -32.35 -0.35
C PHE A 133 2.71 -32.85 -1.22
N GLN A 134 3.95 -32.52 -0.85
CA GLN A 134 5.11 -33.21 -1.39
C GLN A 134 5.01 -34.63 -0.81
N SER A 135 4.52 -35.59 -1.60
CA SER A 135 4.72 -36.98 -1.27
C SER A 135 6.23 -37.22 -1.34
N TRP A 136 6.86 -37.31 -0.18
CA TRP A 136 8.19 -37.87 -0.04
C TRP A 136 8.06 -39.37 -0.33
N GLY A 137 8.13 -39.75 -1.61
CA GLY A 137 8.31 -41.12 -2.03
C GLY A 137 9.72 -41.57 -1.64
N ARG A 138 9.91 -42.07 -0.42
CA ARG A 138 11.07 -42.91 -0.12
C ARG A 138 10.83 -44.26 -0.79
N SER A 139 11.43 -44.46 -1.95
CA SER A 139 11.76 -45.81 -2.38
C SER A 139 12.86 -46.32 -1.45
N CYS A 140 12.49 -47.14 -0.47
CA CYS A 140 13.43 -48.06 0.15
C CYS A 140 13.35 -49.38 -0.63
N SER A 141 14.30 -49.58 -1.54
CA SER A 141 14.61 -50.90 -2.08
C SER A 141 15.71 -51.54 -1.22
N ARG A 142 15.36 -52.61 -0.51
CA ARG A 142 16.08 -53.89 -0.45
C ARG A 142 15.21 -54.92 0.25
#